data_AF-A0AAU6KZ87-F1
#
_entry.id   AF-A0AAU6KZ87-F1
#
_cell.length_a   1.000
_cell.length_b   1.000
_cell.length_c   1.000
_cell.angle_alpha   90.00
_cell.angle_beta   90.00
_cell.angle_gamma   90.00
#
_symmetry.space_group_name_H-M   'P 1'
#
loop_
_entity.id
_entity.type
_entity.pdbx_description
1 polymer ?
#
loop_
_entity_poly.entity_id
_entity_poly.type
_entity_poly.pdbx_seq_one_letter_code
_entity_poly.pdbx_strand_id
1 'polypeptide(L)'
;MSTLRGTPQGSRHPIPSPLDRRKTGRKRDLICDGRGTPLKFITTAGNVNAGAQTLDLIDGFPPVAGHTSRPGRRRCRCRMN
;
A
#
# COMPACT_ATOMS: atom_id res chain seq x y z
N MET A 1 -31.61 -12.84 38.35
CA MET A 1 -31.80 -11.49 37.75
C MET A 1 -30.75 -11.27 36.66
N SER A 2 -31.23 -11.17 35.41
CA SER A 2 -30.64 -10.64 34.17
C SER A 2 -29.18 -10.94 33.79
N THR A 3 -28.99 -11.96 32.95
CA THR A 3 -27.87 -12.04 31.99
C THR A 3 -27.97 -10.92 30.96
N LEU A 4 -26.92 -10.11 30.81
CA LEU A 4 -26.83 -9.12 29.74
C LEU A 4 -26.82 -9.84 28.38
N ARG A 5 -27.98 -9.83 27.71
CA ARG A 5 -28.11 -10.21 26.31
C ARG A 5 -27.41 -9.13 25.47
N GLY A 6 -26.33 -9.52 24.79
CA GLY A 6 -25.76 -8.71 23.71
C GLY A 6 -26.84 -8.46 22.65
N THR A 7 -26.95 -7.21 22.20
CA THR A 7 -27.88 -6.84 21.13
C THR A 7 -27.50 -7.55 19.83
N PRO A 8 -28.46 -8.07 19.04
CA PRO A 8 -28.15 -8.59 17.73
C PRO A 8 -27.81 -7.39 16.84
N GLN A 9 -26.53 -7.27 16.47
CA GLN A 9 -26.09 -6.27 15.49
C GLN A 9 -26.90 -6.49 14.21
N GLY A 10 -27.75 -5.51 13.92
CA GLY A 10 -28.78 -5.57 12.90
C GLY A 10 -28.27 -5.97 11.51
N SER A 11 -29.16 -6.63 10.80
CA SER A 11 -29.06 -7.08 9.43
C SER A 11 -28.63 -5.97 8.46
N ARG A 12 -27.33 -5.89 8.21
CA ARG A 12 -26.78 -5.48 6.93
C ARG A 12 -25.88 -6.64 6.57
N HIS A 13 -26.18 -7.38 5.48
CA HIS A 13 -25.26 -8.40 5.00
C HIS A 13 -23.86 -7.80 5.05
N PRO A 14 -22.94 -8.30 5.90
CA PRO A 14 -21.59 -7.80 5.90
C PRO A 14 -21.13 -7.96 4.47
N ILE A 15 -20.78 -6.86 3.80
CA ILE A 15 -20.04 -6.98 2.56
C ILE A 15 -18.85 -7.86 2.95
N PRO A 16 -18.71 -9.07 2.38
CA PRO A 16 -17.65 -9.96 2.78
C PRO A 16 -16.37 -9.17 2.73
N SER A 17 -15.56 -9.23 3.80
CA SER A 17 -14.26 -8.59 3.74
C SER A 17 -13.59 -9.08 2.45
N PRO A 18 -13.02 -8.19 1.63
CA PRO A 18 -12.41 -8.59 0.35
C PRO A 18 -11.40 -9.73 0.52
N LEU A 19 -10.87 -9.83 1.73
CA LEU A 19 -10.06 -10.91 2.23
C LEU A 19 -10.82 -11.58 3.39
N ASP A 20 -11.54 -12.65 3.09
CA ASP A 20 -12.19 -13.50 4.08
C ASP A 20 -11.12 -14.42 4.71
N ARG A 21 -11.05 -14.48 6.05
CA ARG A 21 -10.08 -15.32 6.78
C ARG A 21 -10.23 -16.81 6.47
N ARG A 22 -11.42 -17.26 6.06
CA ARG A 22 -11.70 -18.66 5.68
C ARG A 22 -11.39 -18.96 4.21
N LYS A 23 -11.08 -17.94 3.41
CA LYS A 23 -10.79 -18.09 1.97
C LYS A 23 -9.34 -17.73 1.68
N THR A 24 -8.75 -18.39 0.70
CA THR A 24 -7.42 -18.03 0.19
C THR A 24 -7.50 -16.70 -0.55
N GLY A 25 -7.32 -15.59 0.16
CA GLY A 25 -7.21 -14.25 -0.41
C GLY A 25 -5.85 -14.00 -1.03
N ARG A 26 -5.75 -12.98 -1.89
CA ARG A 26 -4.49 -12.47 -2.46
C ARG A 26 -4.45 -10.96 -2.32
N LYS A 27 -3.29 -10.41 -2.02
CA LYS A 27 -3.03 -8.98 -1.99
C LYS A 27 -1.93 -8.65 -2.98
N ARG A 28 -2.00 -7.46 -3.59
CA ARG A 28 -0.98 -6.95 -4.50
C ARG A 28 -0.45 -5.64 -3.93
N ASP A 29 0.84 -5.58 -3.69
CA ASP A 29 1.55 -4.37 -3.31
C ASP A 29 2.35 -3.91 -4.52
N LEU A 30 2.23 -2.62 -4.88
CA LEU A 30 2.74 -2.06 -6.13
C LEU A 30 3.36 -0.69 -5.93
N ILE A 31 4.44 -0.42 -6.64
CA ILE A 31 5.08 0.89 -6.76
C ILE A 31 4.79 1.42 -8.17
N CYS A 32 4.30 2.65 -8.26
CA CYS A 32 4.04 3.33 -9.52
C CYS A 32 4.93 4.56 -9.72
N ASP A 33 5.11 4.97 -10.98
CA ASP A 33 5.64 6.29 -11.31
C ASP A 33 4.62 7.41 -11.00
N GLY A 34 5.02 8.67 -11.22
CA GLY A 34 4.14 9.83 -11.01
C GLY A 34 2.95 9.93 -11.97
N ARG A 35 2.88 9.08 -13.01
CA ARG A 35 1.78 8.98 -13.98
C ARG A 35 0.88 7.76 -13.71
N GLY A 36 1.22 6.91 -12.74
CA GLY A 36 0.48 5.70 -12.39
C GLY A 36 0.95 4.42 -13.07
N THR A 37 2.05 4.44 -13.84
CA THR A 37 2.62 3.25 -14.47
C THR A 37 3.24 2.34 -13.39
N PRO A 38 2.85 1.07 -13.28
CA PRO A 38 3.44 0.16 -12.29
C PRO A 38 4.89 -0.17 -12.67
N LEU A 39 5.82 0.11 -11.77
CA LEU A 39 7.26 -0.15 -11.92
C LEU A 39 7.66 -1.50 -11.32
N LYS A 40 7.00 -1.89 -10.24
CA LYS A 40 7.18 -3.19 -9.57
C LYS A 40 5.91 -3.59 -8.84
N PHE A 41 5.61 -4.89 -8.80
CA PHE A 41 4.54 -5.45 -7.97
C PHE A 41 4.97 -6.77 -7.33
N ILE A 42 4.39 -7.07 -6.17
CA ILE A 42 4.48 -8.36 -5.50
C ILE A 42 3.06 -8.82 -5.18
N THR A 43 2.79 -10.11 -5.41
CA THR A 43 1.51 -10.73 -5.01
C THR A 43 1.76 -11.64 -3.81
N THR A 44 1.08 -11.36 -2.71
CA THR A 44 1.18 -12.11 -1.47
C THR A 44 -0.17 -12.73 -1.08
N ALA A 45 -0.14 -13.64 -0.10
CA ALA A 45 -1.37 -14.13 0.51
C ALA A 45 -2.13 -12.97 1.17
N GLY A 46 -3.46 -13.04 1.13
CA GLY A 46 -4.34 -11.93 1.49
C GLY A 46 -4.08 -11.32 2.86
N ASN A 47 -3.72 -12.14 3.85
CA ASN A 47 -3.51 -11.70 5.23
C ASN A 47 -2.02 -11.45 5.59
N VAL A 48 -1.17 -11.24 4.59
CA VAL A 48 0.23 -10.85 4.80
C VAL A 48 0.30 -9.33 4.97
N ASN A 49 1.07 -8.87 5.96
CA ASN A 49 1.30 -7.44 6.18
C ASN A 49 2.15 -6.87 5.05
N ALA A 50 1.62 -5.88 4.34
CA ALA A 50 2.35 -5.20 3.26
C ALA A 50 3.62 -4.50 3.73
N GLY A 51 3.66 -4.00 4.97
CA GLY A 51 4.85 -3.32 5.51
C GLY A 51 6.10 -4.22 5.51
N ALA A 52 5.92 -5.53 5.69
CA ALA A 52 7.02 -6.50 5.62
C ALA A 52 7.51 -6.76 4.18
N GLN A 53 6.66 -6.51 3.18
CA GLN A 53 6.95 -6.73 1.75
C GLN A 53 7.45 -5.46 1.05
N THR A 54 7.39 -4.31 1.73
CA THR A 54 7.87 -3.03 1.22
C THR A 54 9.37 -3.07 0.90
N LEU A 55 10.18 -3.75 1.71
CA LEU A 55 11.62 -3.88 1.46
C LEU A 55 11.88 -4.66 0.17
N ASP A 56 11.23 -5.81 0.01
CA ASP A 56 11.32 -6.63 -1.21
C ASP A 56 10.90 -5.85 -2.47
N LEU A 57 9.93 -4.94 -2.34
CA LEU A 57 9.50 -4.05 -3.42
C LEU A 57 10.55 -3.00 -3.78
N ILE A 58 11.19 -2.39 -2.78
CA ILE A 58 12.20 -1.35 -2.97
C ILE A 58 13.49 -1.96 -3.54
N ASP A 59 13.94 -3.09 -2.99
CA ASP A 59 15.16 -3.77 -3.43
C ASP A 59 15.03 -4.30 -4.87
N GLY A 60 13.81 -4.66 -5.28
CA GLY A 60 13.49 -5.11 -6.63
C GLY A 60 13.23 -3.98 -7.64
N PHE A 61 13.35 -2.71 -7.24
CA PHE A 61 13.06 -1.56 -8.09
C PHE A 61 14.24 -1.28 -9.03
N PRO A 62 14.02 -1.25 -10.37
CA PRO A 62 15.10 -0.90 -11.28
C PRO A 62 15.53 0.54 -11.04
N PRO A 63 16.83 0.89 -11.18
CA PRO A 63 17.26 2.27 -11.18
C PRO A 63 16.43 3.07 -12.21
N VAL A 64 15.58 3.97 -11.74
CA VAL A 64 14.84 4.85 -12.64
C VAL A 64 15.82 5.87 -13.18
N ALA A 65 16.02 5.83 -14.50
CA ALA A 65 16.78 6.84 -15.23
C ALA A 65 16.04 8.19 -15.12
N GLY A 66 16.35 8.93 -14.06
CA GLY A 66 15.90 10.30 -13.84
C GLY A 66 17.02 11.27 -14.16
N HIS A 67 16.66 12.54 -14.37
CA HIS A 67 17.61 13.63 -14.25
C HIS A 67 18.06 13.67 -12.78
N THR A 68 19.18 13.05 -12.45
CA THR A 68 19.88 13.28 -11.18
C THR A 68 20.14 14.77 -11.11
N SER A 69 19.29 15.55 -10.42
CA SER A 69 19.73 16.86 -9.97
C SER A 69 20.96 16.57 -9.14
N ARG A 70 22.12 17.01 -9.62
CA ARG A 70 23.40 16.83 -8.93
C ARG A 70 23.17 17.12 -7.44
N PRO A 71 23.39 16.13 -6.54
CA PRO A 71 23.22 16.36 -5.11
C PRO A 71 24.16 17.52 -4.76
N GLY A 72 23.60 18.69 -4.44
CA GLY A 72 24.39 19.89 -4.12
C GLY A 72 24.25 21.10 -5.04
N ARG A 73 23.44 21.09 -6.11
CA ARG A 73 23.11 22.37 -6.76
C ARG A 73 22.09 23.10 -5.89
N ARG A 74 22.58 23.95 -4.97
CA ARG A 74 21.75 24.96 -4.29
C ARG A 74 20.92 25.62 -5.38
N ARG A 75 19.60 25.57 -5.28
CA ARG A 75 18.76 26.40 -6.15
C ARG A 75 19.24 27.83 -5.88
N CYS A 76 19.68 28.54 -6.92
CA CYS A 76 19.86 29.98 -6.82
C CYS A 76 18.54 30.50 -6.24
N ARG A 77 18.59 31.05 -5.03
CA ARG A 77 17.42 31.67 -4.42
C ARG A 77 17.01 32.78 -5.37
N CYS A 78 15.94 32.57 -6.13
CA CYS A 78 15.26 33.66 -6.81
C CYS A 78 14.93 34.68 -5.71
N ARG A 79 15.53 35.86 -5.82
CA ARG A 79 15.18 37.02 -5.03
C ARG A 79 13.70 37.27 -5.30
N MET A 80 12.85 37.04 -4.30
CA MET A 80 11.47 37.49 -4.38
C MET A 80 11.54 39.02 -4.33
N ASN A 81 11.26 39.65 -5.47
CA ASN A 81 10.61 40.96 -5.47
C ASN A 81 9.11 40.71 -5.29
#